data_AF-A0A2P5M668-F1
#
_entry.id   AF-A0A2P5M668-F1
#
_cell.length_a   1.000
_cell.length_b   1.000
_cell.length_c   1.000
_cell.angle_alpha   90.00
_cell.angle_beta   90.00
_cell.angle_gamma   90.00
#
_symmetry.space_group_name_H-M   'P 1'
#
loop_
_entity.id
_entity.type
_entity.pdbx_description
1 polymer ?
#
loop_
_entity_poly.entity_id
_entity_poly.type
_entity_poly.pdbx_seq_one_letter_code
_entity_poly.pdbx_strand_id
1 'polypeptide(L)'
;MSARHIIMAAALACALAAPVASARAEVSPEPAQTASPKPPGRVESFTPPAPERAVPTSRGELMNSFAPVVKKAQPAVVNVFASRVERMPANPLFDDPIFRRFFGEGGMPGRNMAQSLGSGVIVDQSGLVVTNNHVIEGMTDVKVALADKREFAAKILLRDPRTDLAVLKLVDGANFPTMELGDSDALEVGDLTLAIGNPFGVGQTVTQGIISALSRTHVGISDYGFFIQTDAAINPGNSGGPLVDMNGRVVGINSAIFSKSGGSVGIGFAIPVNMVKSVIAAAKGGGKQVRRAWMGATLQALSQEIADGLGLDRPTGALLADVDPKGPSAEAGLKRGDVIISVDGQTADDPEAVGYRLATKPIGGQATLGVLRGGKKIVAQIRLAPAPETPPRDAIRIKGASPFAGATVMNISPAVIEEMSVQGTTNGVVVSEVDDGSYAQQLNLQRGDIILAVNDQKIGTTRDLESVTAGRAYYWKITLARGGQVFTTVIGG
;
A
#
# COMPACT_ATOMS: atom_id res chain seq x y z
N MET A 1 -34.10 46.65 -35.41
CA MET A 1 -33.44 46.79 -36.73
C MET A 1 -33.31 45.39 -37.32
N SER A 2 -34.39 44.91 -37.96
CA SER A 2 -34.50 44.74 -39.43
C SER A 2 -33.33 43.93 -40.01
N ALA A 3 -33.40 42.61 -40.17
CA ALA A 3 -34.35 41.75 -40.90
C ALA A 3 -34.16 41.72 -42.42
N ARG A 4 -34.13 40.46 -42.91
CA ARG A 4 -34.68 39.88 -44.15
C ARG A 4 -33.63 39.34 -45.13
N HIS A 5 -33.51 38.02 -45.34
CA HIS A 5 -34.46 37.00 -45.83
C HIS A 5 -34.60 36.95 -47.36
N ILE A 6 -34.92 35.73 -47.84
CA ILE A 6 -35.71 35.34 -49.05
C ILE A 6 -34.88 34.91 -50.29
N ILE A 7 -35.12 33.78 -51.00
CA ILE A 7 -36.04 32.61 -50.85
C ILE A 7 -35.89 31.62 -52.06
N MET A 8 -36.37 30.38 -51.86
CA MET A 8 -37.01 29.39 -52.78
C MET A 8 -36.28 28.79 -54.02
N ALA A 9 -36.23 27.46 -54.18
CA ALA A 9 -37.27 26.48 -54.65
C ALA A 9 -37.53 26.54 -56.16
N ALA A 10 -37.95 25.53 -56.93
CA ALA A 10 -38.14 24.08 -56.84
C ALA A 10 -38.36 23.57 -58.30
N ALA A 11 -38.37 22.24 -58.48
CA ALA A 11 -39.20 21.49 -59.44
C ALA A 11 -38.82 21.35 -60.96
N LEU A 12 -38.50 20.10 -61.31
CA LEU A 12 -39.30 19.17 -62.17
C LEU A 12 -39.38 19.35 -63.72
N ALA A 13 -38.93 18.26 -64.38
CA ALA A 13 -39.53 17.53 -65.53
C ALA A 13 -39.39 17.97 -67.01
N CYS A 14 -39.14 16.92 -67.80
CA CYS A 14 -39.52 16.62 -69.20
C CYS A 14 -38.89 17.47 -70.32
N ALA A 15 -37.94 16.91 -71.08
CA ALA A 15 -38.12 16.00 -72.24
C ALA A 15 -38.52 16.75 -73.53
N LEU A 16 -37.65 16.69 -74.56
CA LEU A 16 -38.00 16.54 -75.98
C LEU A 16 -36.75 16.47 -76.89
N ALA A 17 -36.55 15.27 -77.46
CA ALA A 17 -36.20 14.93 -78.85
C ALA A 17 -35.18 15.77 -79.69
N ALA A 18 -34.01 15.15 -79.96
CA ALA A 18 -33.51 14.66 -81.27
C ALA A 18 -33.41 15.61 -82.51
N PRO A 19 -32.79 15.20 -83.64
CA PRO A 19 -31.50 14.50 -83.87
C PRO A 19 -30.68 15.14 -85.04
N VAL A 20 -29.40 14.76 -85.23
CA VAL A 20 -28.86 14.47 -86.59
C VAL A 20 -27.76 13.40 -86.48
N ALA A 21 -27.88 12.41 -87.35
CA ALA A 21 -27.12 11.16 -87.43
C ALA A 21 -26.03 11.19 -88.50
N SER A 22 -24.99 10.37 -88.30
CA SER A 22 -24.31 9.52 -89.31
C SER A 22 -23.04 8.92 -88.72
N ALA A 23 -22.67 7.65 -88.88
CA ALA A 23 -23.20 6.56 -89.70
C ALA A 23 -22.65 5.20 -89.21
N ARG A 24 -23.48 4.15 -89.33
CA ARG A 24 -23.26 2.74 -89.80
C ARG A 24 -21.93 2.01 -89.50
N ALA A 25 -21.86 0.70 -89.22
CA ALA A 25 -22.81 -0.42 -89.37
C ALA A 25 -22.46 -1.57 -88.39
N GLU A 26 -23.44 -2.47 -88.22
CA GLU A 26 -23.60 -3.52 -87.21
C GLU A 26 -22.66 -4.73 -87.35
N VAL A 27 -22.23 -5.27 -86.20
CA VAL A 27 -21.93 -6.69 -85.97
C VAL A 27 -22.51 -7.05 -84.59
N SER A 28 -23.34 -8.10 -84.53
CA SER A 28 -24.06 -8.53 -83.31
C SER A 28 -23.12 -8.98 -82.17
N PRO A 29 -23.38 -8.62 -80.90
CA PRO A 29 -22.73 -9.24 -79.77
C PRO A 29 -23.55 -10.41 -79.18
N GLU A 30 -22.87 -11.53 -79.03
CA GLU A 30 -23.16 -12.68 -78.18
C GLU A 30 -23.22 -12.26 -76.69
N PRO A 31 -24.05 -12.88 -75.82
CA PRO A 31 -24.18 -12.45 -74.43
C PRO A 31 -22.94 -12.86 -73.62
N ALA A 32 -22.03 -11.90 -73.41
CA ALA A 32 -20.87 -12.06 -72.52
C ALA A 32 -21.25 -11.78 -71.06
N GLN A 33 -20.84 -12.71 -70.21
CA GLN A 33 -21.07 -12.76 -68.77
C GLN A 33 -20.57 -11.51 -68.04
N THR A 34 -21.37 -11.05 -67.10
CA THR A 34 -21.06 -9.97 -66.15
C THR A 34 -19.76 -10.22 -65.40
N ALA A 35 -18.73 -9.40 -65.66
CA ALA A 35 -17.53 -9.33 -64.83
C ALA A 35 -17.86 -8.66 -63.48
N SER A 36 -17.70 -9.39 -62.39
CA SER A 36 -17.80 -8.88 -61.01
C SER A 36 -16.67 -7.89 -60.68
N PRO A 37 -16.89 -6.92 -59.76
CA PRO A 37 -15.88 -5.96 -59.37
C PRO A 37 -14.68 -6.64 -58.68
N LYS A 38 -13.48 -6.18 -59.05
CA LYS A 38 -12.18 -6.61 -58.52
C LYS A 38 -12.15 -6.39 -56.99
N PRO A 39 -11.84 -7.42 -56.17
CA PRO A 39 -11.84 -7.28 -54.72
C PRO A 39 -10.72 -6.31 -54.25
N PRO A 40 -10.92 -5.59 -53.14
CA PRO A 40 -9.89 -4.73 -52.56
C PRO A 40 -8.65 -5.55 -52.20
N GLY A 41 -7.48 -4.92 -52.39
CA GLY A 41 -6.17 -5.52 -52.16
C GLY A 41 -6.10 -6.21 -50.80
N ARG A 42 -5.68 -7.47 -50.82
CA ARG A 42 -5.48 -8.31 -49.65
C ARG A 42 -4.47 -7.62 -48.73
N VAL A 43 -4.94 -7.14 -47.58
CA VAL A 43 -4.05 -6.79 -46.47
C VAL A 43 -3.40 -8.10 -46.07
N GLU A 44 -2.10 -8.26 -46.34
CA GLU A 44 -1.37 -9.43 -45.89
C GLU A 44 -1.39 -9.42 -44.36
N SER A 45 -2.11 -10.39 -43.79
CA SER A 45 -2.08 -10.64 -42.36
C SER A 45 -0.67 -11.05 -41.99
N PHE A 46 0.09 -10.12 -41.40
CA PHE A 46 1.38 -10.44 -40.79
C PHE A 46 1.12 -11.41 -39.62
N THR A 47 1.26 -12.69 -39.91
CA THR A 47 1.19 -13.75 -38.91
C THR A 47 2.63 -14.00 -38.51
N PRO A 48 3.08 -13.61 -37.30
CA PRO A 48 4.43 -13.95 -36.88
C PRO A 48 4.59 -15.47 -36.97
N PRO A 49 5.75 -15.98 -37.45
CA PRO A 49 5.96 -17.41 -37.51
C PRO A 49 5.74 -17.99 -36.11
N ALA A 50 4.86 -18.98 -36.02
CA ALA A 50 4.65 -19.70 -34.78
C ALA A 50 6.02 -20.25 -34.34
N PRO A 51 6.41 -20.10 -33.06
CA PRO A 51 7.66 -20.69 -32.59
C PRO A 51 7.64 -22.18 -32.95
N GLU A 52 8.68 -22.61 -33.67
CA GLU A 52 8.82 -23.99 -34.10
C GLU A 52 8.78 -24.87 -32.84
N ARG A 53 7.73 -25.67 -32.71
CA ARG A 53 7.55 -26.55 -31.56
C ARG A 53 8.56 -27.68 -31.68
N ALA A 54 9.74 -27.49 -31.10
CA ALA A 54 10.76 -28.52 -31.01
C ALA A 54 10.50 -29.43 -29.81
N VAL A 55 10.64 -30.74 -30.01
CA VAL A 55 10.70 -31.70 -28.90
C VAL A 55 12.05 -31.52 -28.19
N PRO A 56 12.12 -31.62 -26.85
CA PRO A 56 13.37 -31.56 -26.12
C PRO A 56 14.40 -32.53 -26.72
N THR A 57 15.55 -32.01 -27.13
CA THR A 57 16.58 -32.78 -27.85
C THR A 57 17.62 -33.37 -26.92
N SER A 58 17.63 -32.92 -25.67
CA SER A 58 18.51 -33.40 -24.62
C SER A 58 17.75 -33.80 -23.36
N ARG A 59 18.31 -34.76 -22.61
CA ARG A 59 17.83 -35.09 -21.27
C ARG A 59 17.91 -33.88 -20.33
N GLY A 60 18.87 -32.97 -20.55
CA GLY A 60 19.02 -31.72 -19.80
C GLY A 60 17.81 -30.81 -19.96
N GLU A 61 17.31 -30.64 -21.19
CA GLU A 61 16.08 -29.87 -21.46
C GLU A 61 14.83 -30.49 -20.81
N LEU A 62 14.76 -31.82 -20.71
CA LEU A 62 13.69 -32.54 -20.01
C LEU A 62 13.79 -32.47 -18.47
N MET A 63 14.97 -32.16 -17.92
CA MET A 63 15.25 -32.19 -16.47
C MET A 63 15.28 -30.80 -15.82
N ASN A 64 15.12 -29.72 -16.60
CA ASN A 64 15.06 -28.36 -16.07
C ASN A 64 13.90 -28.26 -15.06
N SER A 65 14.22 -27.81 -13.84
CA SER A 65 13.29 -27.78 -12.73
C SER A 65 13.65 -26.66 -11.77
N PHE A 66 12.62 -26.05 -11.16
CA PHE A 66 12.78 -25.10 -10.06
C PHE A 66 13.17 -25.77 -8.74
N ALA A 67 13.19 -27.11 -8.68
CA ALA A 67 13.48 -27.87 -7.47
C ALA A 67 14.80 -27.48 -6.76
N PRO A 68 15.92 -27.14 -7.43
CA PRO A 68 17.13 -26.68 -6.75
C PRO A 68 16.93 -25.35 -6.00
N VAL A 69 16.21 -24.40 -6.61
CA VAL A 69 15.87 -23.10 -5.99
C VAL A 69 14.98 -23.33 -4.77
N VAL A 70 13.96 -24.18 -4.93
CA VAL A 70 13.04 -24.56 -3.86
C VAL A 70 13.80 -25.25 -2.72
N LYS A 71 14.63 -26.26 -2.99
CA LYS A 71 15.43 -26.95 -1.96
C LYS A 71 16.36 -26.01 -1.18
N LYS A 72 16.88 -24.97 -1.83
CA LYS A 72 17.71 -23.94 -1.18
C LYS A 72 16.86 -23.03 -0.26
N ALA A 73 15.67 -22.64 -0.70
CA ALA A 73 14.80 -21.71 0.03
C ALA A 73 14.01 -22.37 1.17
N GLN A 74 13.47 -23.56 0.93
CA GLN A 74 12.51 -24.25 1.78
C GLN A 74 12.89 -24.32 3.28
N PRO A 75 14.13 -24.67 3.67
CA PRO A 75 14.45 -24.81 5.09
C PRO A 75 14.20 -23.55 5.93
N ALA A 76 14.30 -22.37 5.32
CA ALA A 76 14.12 -21.07 5.98
C ALA A 76 12.67 -20.54 5.95
N VAL A 77 11.77 -21.17 5.18
CA VAL A 77 10.36 -20.77 5.10
C VAL A 77 9.57 -21.47 6.21
N VAL A 78 8.96 -20.67 7.08
CA VAL A 78 8.31 -21.14 8.30
C VAL A 78 6.81 -20.92 8.26
N ASN A 79 6.10 -21.66 9.09
CA ASN A 79 4.71 -21.41 9.41
C ASN A 79 4.63 -20.54 10.67
N VAL A 80 3.79 -19.51 10.67
CA VAL A 80 3.55 -18.58 11.78
C VAL A 80 2.15 -18.80 12.31
N PHE A 81 2.07 -19.27 13.56
CA PHE A 81 0.84 -19.39 14.33
C PHE A 81 0.76 -18.24 15.32
N ALA A 82 -0.34 -17.51 15.32
CA ALA A 82 -0.56 -16.42 16.26
C ALA A 82 -1.92 -16.58 16.94
N SER A 83 -1.97 -16.37 18.25
CA SER A 83 -3.21 -16.48 19.03
C SER A 83 -3.34 -15.40 20.09
N ARG A 84 -4.59 -15.19 20.51
CA ARG A 84 -4.96 -14.36 21.66
C ARG A 84 -5.94 -15.12 22.53
N VAL A 85 -5.67 -15.20 23.83
CA VAL A 85 -6.64 -15.72 24.80
C VAL A 85 -7.57 -14.57 25.22
N GLU A 86 -8.82 -14.61 24.78
CA GLU A 86 -9.85 -13.69 25.28
C GLU A 86 -10.38 -14.20 26.62
N ARG A 87 -10.34 -13.36 27.66
CA ARG A 87 -11.05 -13.61 28.92
C ARG A 87 -12.45 -13.02 28.78
N MET A 88 -13.46 -13.83 28.49
CA MET A 88 -14.85 -13.38 28.70
C MET A 88 -15.15 -13.36 30.20
N PRO A 89 -15.92 -12.38 30.71
CA PRO A 89 -16.59 -12.50 32.00
C PRO A 89 -17.51 -13.72 31.96
N ALA A 90 -17.49 -14.56 33.00
CA ALA A 90 -18.39 -15.70 33.10
C ALA A 90 -19.85 -15.24 33.02
N ASN A 91 -20.60 -15.72 32.02
CA ASN A 91 -22.01 -15.42 31.89
C ASN A 91 -22.83 -16.45 32.71
N PRO A 92 -23.63 -16.05 33.71
CA PRO A 92 -24.36 -16.97 34.59
C PRO A 92 -25.37 -17.89 33.87
N LEU A 93 -25.71 -17.57 32.61
CA LEU A 93 -26.62 -18.37 31.78
C LEU A 93 -26.09 -19.77 31.42
N PHE A 94 -24.76 -20.00 31.49
CA PHE A 94 -24.14 -21.30 31.19
C PHE A 94 -23.99 -22.23 32.40
N ASP A 95 -24.45 -21.80 33.58
CA ASP A 95 -24.52 -22.62 34.80
C ASP A 95 -25.88 -23.32 34.99
N ASP A 96 -26.75 -23.30 33.95
CA ASP A 96 -28.07 -23.95 34.01
C ASP A 96 -27.96 -25.50 34.00
N PRO A 97 -28.55 -26.20 35.00
CA PRO A 97 -28.58 -27.67 35.09
C PRO A 97 -29.21 -28.38 33.87
N ILE A 98 -30.11 -27.72 33.14
CA ILE A 98 -30.79 -28.26 31.96
C ILE A 98 -29.83 -28.30 30.77
N PHE A 99 -28.98 -27.27 30.61
CA PHE A 99 -28.02 -27.18 29.52
C PHE A 99 -26.89 -28.23 29.65
N ARG A 100 -26.43 -28.50 30.87
CA ARG A 100 -25.43 -29.55 31.17
C ARG A 100 -25.93 -30.96 30.90
N ARG A 101 -27.25 -31.20 31.02
CA ARG A 101 -27.86 -32.52 30.83
C ARG A 101 -28.02 -32.93 29.35
N PHE A 102 -28.00 -31.96 28.43
CA PHE A 102 -28.17 -32.19 26.99
C PHE A 102 -26.85 -32.29 26.20
N PHE A 103 -25.76 -31.66 26.64
CA PHE A 103 -24.52 -31.53 25.84
C PHE A 103 -23.26 -32.22 26.40
N GLY A 104 -23.36 -32.91 27.54
CA GLY A 104 -22.27 -33.73 28.09
C GLY A 104 -21.13 -32.93 28.72
N GLU A 105 -20.43 -33.58 29.66
CA GLU A 105 -19.41 -33.01 30.55
C GLU A 105 -18.02 -32.87 29.86
N GLY A 106 -17.99 -32.43 28.59
CA GLY A 106 -16.77 -32.41 27.76
C GLY A 106 -16.38 -31.06 27.15
N GLY A 107 -17.22 -30.03 27.23
CA GLY A 107 -16.91 -28.71 26.73
C GLY A 107 -16.51 -27.76 27.85
N MET A 108 -15.22 -27.48 28.03
CA MET A 108 -14.76 -26.41 28.92
C MET A 108 -15.35 -25.06 28.45
N PRO A 109 -16.24 -24.42 29.23
CA PRO A 109 -16.78 -23.11 28.87
C PRO A 109 -15.75 -22.02 29.20
N GLY A 110 -15.56 -21.05 28.29
CA GLY A 110 -14.99 -19.74 28.65
C GLY A 110 -13.66 -19.32 28.00
N ARG A 111 -13.18 -19.97 26.93
CA ARG A 111 -12.05 -19.46 26.14
C ARG A 111 -12.32 -19.56 24.66
N ASN A 112 -12.83 -18.49 24.04
CA ASN A 112 -12.66 -18.31 22.61
C ASN A 112 -11.20 -17.88 22.39
N MET A 113 -10.44 -18.70 21.65
CA MET A 113 -9.10 -18.35 21.21
C MET A 113 -9.20 -17.82 19.79
N ALA A 114 -8.91 -16.53 19.59
CA ALA A 114 -8.67 -16.02 18.25
C ALA A 114 -7.36 -16.63 17.73
N GLN A 115 -7.36 -17.16 16.52
CA GLN A 115 -6.21 -17.80 15.88
C GLN A 115 -5.99 -17.21 14.49
N SER A 116 -4.72 -16.99 14.16
CA SER A 116 -4.26 -16.60 12.83
C SER A 116 -3.13 -17.51 12.38
N LEU A 117 -3.03 -17.69 11.07
CA LEU A 117 -2.09 -18.59 10.42
C LEU A 117 -1.52 -17.95 9.17
N GLY A 118 -0.20 -17.98 9.04
CA GLY A 118 0.49 -17.50 7.86
C GLY A 118 1.86 -18.12 7.69
N SER A 119 2.66 -17.53 6.82
CA SER A 119 4.04 -17.92 6.56
C SER A 119 5.02 -16.87 7.08
N GLY A 120 6.29 -17.23 7.14
CA GLY A 120 7.40 -16.33 7.44
C GLY A 120 8.68 -16.79 6.75
N VAL A 121 9.70 -15.95 6.78
CA VAL A 121 11.04 -16.31 6.32
C VAL A 121 12.09 -15.98 7.38
N ILE A 122 12.96 -16.94 7.68
CA ILE A 122 14.12 -16.74 8.55
C ILE A 122 15.21 -16.02 7.74
N VAL A 123 15.61 -14.83 8.19
CA VAL A 123 16.54 -13.94 7.48
C VAL A 123 17.93 -13.86 8.13
N ASP A 124 18.10 -14.40 9.34
CA ASP A 124 19.42 -14.58 9.95
C ASP A 124 19.50 -15.81 10.88
N GLN A 125 20.72 -16.30 11.10
CA GLN A 125 20.99 -17.55 11.82
C GLN A 125 20.63 -17.46 13.31
N SER A 126 20.42 -16.23 13.80
CA SER A 126 19.99 -16.00 15.17
C SER A 126 18.50 -16.35 15.35
N GLY A 127 17.74 -16.53 14.27
CA GLY A 127 16.31 -16.82 14.31
C GLY A 127 15.46 -15.57 14.17
N LEU A 128 15.93 -14.57 13.41
CA LEU A 128 15.09 -13.45 13.02
C LEU A 128 14.17 -13.88 11.88
N VAL A 129 12.86 -13.72 12.08
CA VAL A 129 11.82 -14.09 11.11
C VAL A 129 11.06 -12.84 10.67
N VAL A 130 10.86 -12.70 9.37
CA VAL A 130 9.98 -11.68 8.79
C VAL A 130 8.66 -12.33 8.38
N THR A 131 7.55 -11.66 8.66
CA THR A 131 6.20 -12.02 8.22
C THR A 131 5.38 -10.73 8.02
N ASN A 132 4.12 -10.84 7.63
CA ASN A 132 3.23 -9.68 7.55
C ASN A 132 2.71 -9.27 8.93
N ASN A 133 2.38 -7.98 9.07
CA ASN A 133 1.77 -7.48 10.31
C ASN A 133 0.37 -8.09 10.51
N HIS A 134 -0.45 -8.15 9.45
CA HIS A 134 -1.81 -8.69 9.55
C HIS A 134 -1.86 -10.16 9.98
N VAL A 135 -0.79 -10.95 9.74
CA VAL A 135 -0.69 -12.35 10.20
C VAL A 135 -0.67 -12.44 11.73
N ILE A 136 -0.13 -11.44 12.42
CA ILE A 136 0.05 -11.44 13.88
C ILE A 136 -0.71 -10.30 14.58
N GLU A 137 -1.60 -9.63 13.86
CA GLU A 137 -2.33 -8.46 14.32
C GLU A 137 -3.27 -8.82 15.47
N GLY A 138 -3.26 -8.01 16.53
CA GLY A 138 -4.08 -8.25 17.73
C GLY A 138 -3.68 -9.48 18.57
N MET A 139 -2.74 -10.30 18.11
CA MET A 139 -2.32 -11.54 18.79
C MET A 139 -1.29 -11.25 19.89
N THR A 140 -1.26 -12.09 20.94
CA THR A 140 -0.31 -11.94 22.06
C THR A 140 0.77 -13.01 22.05
N ASP A 141 0.42 -14.21 21.59
CA ASP A 141 1.27 -15.37 21.60
C ASP A 141 1.58 -15.77 20.15
N VAL A 142 2.87 -15.86 19.80
CA VAL A 142 3.32 -16.23 18.46
C VAL A 142 4.25 -17.43 18.55
N LYS A 143 3.97 -18.44 17.74
CA LYS A 143 4.74 -19.68 17.62
C LYS A 143 5.09 -19.90 16.16
N VAL A 144 6.31 -20.35 15.92
CA VAL A 144 6.84 -20.56 14.58
C VAL A 144 7.23 -22.02 14.42
N ALA A 145 6.79 -22.65 13.34
CA ALA A 145 7.15 -24.02 12.99
C ALA A 145 8.03 -24.05 11.73
N LEU A 146 9.15 -24.75 11.82
CA LEU A 146 10.08 -24.95 10.70
C LEU A 146 9.62 -26.09 9.77
N ALA A 147 10.24 -26.17 8.60
CA ALA A 147 9.99 -27.24 7.63
C ALA A 147 10.27 -28.66 8.19
N ASP A 148 11.16 -28.77 9.18
CA ASP A 148 11.49 -30.01 9.88
C ASP A 148 10.54 -30.33 11.07
N LYS A 149 9.44 -29.57 11.19
CA LYS A 149 8.41 -29.67 12.22
C LYS A 149 8.85 -29.27 13.64
N ARG A 150 10.07 -28.77 13.84
CA ARG A 150 10.43 -28.15 15.12
C ARG A 150 9.66 -26.86 15.30
N GLU A 151 9.24 -26.62 16.53
CA GLU A 151 8.43 -25.46 16.89
C GLU A 151 9.12 -24.62 17.96
N PHE A 152 9.03 -23.30 17.81
CA PHE A 152 9.67 -22.33 18.68
C PHE A 152 8.67 -21.24 19.07
N ALA A 153 8.69 -20.84 20.33
CA ALA A 153 8.07 -19.58 20.72
C ALA A 153 8.80 -18.41 20.04
N ALA A 154 8.08 -17.35 19.70
CA ALA A 154 8.65 -16.18 19.06
C ALA A 154 8.29 -14.89 19.82
N LYS A 155 9.31 -14.07 20.10
CA LYS A 155 9.12 -12.71 20.59
C LYS A 155 8.87 -11.78 19.42
N ILE A 156 7.91 -10.89 19.56
CA ILE A 156 7.63 -9.85 18.58
C ILE A 156 8.59 -8.69 18.85
N LEU A 157 9.53 -8.45 17.93
CA LEU A 157 10.48 -7.35 18.04
C LEU A 157 9.91 -6.04 17.51
N LEU A 158 9.16 -6.11 16.40
CA LEU A 158 8.61 -4.94 15.72
C LEU A 158 7.31 -5.32 14.99
N ARG A 159 6.34 -4.41 15.03
CA ARG A 159 5.11 -4.43 14.24
C ARG A 159 4.98 -3.09 13.54
N ASP A 160 4.96 -3.09 12.21
CA ASP A 160 4.73 -1.88 11.43
C ASP A 160 3.50 -2.09 10.53
N PRO A 161 2.30 -1.68 11.02
CA PRO A 161 1.07 -1.76 10.26
C PRO A 161 1.14 -0.99 8.94
N ARG A 162 1.93 0.11 8.90
CA ARG A 162 2.02 0.95 7.70
C ARG A 162 2.66 0.19 6.55
N THR A 163 3.73 -0.58 6.81
CA THR A 163 4.38 -1.43 5.79
C THR A 163 3.73 -2.81 5.65
N ASP A 164 2.80 -3.17 6.53
CA ASP A 164 2.30 -4.54 6.71
C ASP A 164 3.43 -5.57 6.95
N LEU A 165 4.44 -5.20 7.75
CA LEU A 165 5.56 -6.09 8.09
C LEU A 165 5.72 -6.21 9.60
N ALA A 166 6.14 -7.40 10.03
CA ALA A 166 6.52 -7.68 11.39
C ALA A 166 7.84 -8.45 11.45
N VAL A 167 8.59 -8.22 12.53
CA VAL A 167 9.85 -8.91 12.81
C VAL A 167 9.71 -9.68 14.11
N LEU A 168 9.94 -10.99 14.02
CA LEU A 168 9.86 -11.94 15.10
C LEU A 168 11.26 -12.47 15.42
N LYS A 169 11.45 -12.92 16.66
CA LYS A 169 12.68 -13.54 17.15
C LYS A 169 12.36 -14.87 17.79
N LEU A 170 12.86 -15.95 17.20
CA LEU A 170 12.74 -17.29 17.76
C LEU A 170 13.49 -17.36 19.10
N VAL A 171 12.87 -18.04 20.07
CA VAL A 171 13.40 -18.29 21.40
C VAL A 171 13.96 -19.71 21.47
N ASP A 172 15.00 -19.92 22.28
CA ASP A 172 15.58 -21.24 22.58
C ASP A 172 16.04 -22.05 21.36
N GLY A 173 16.78 -21.41 20.45
CA GLY A 173 17.47 -22.08 19.35
C GLY A 173 18.61 -21.25 18.77
N ALA A 174 19.44 -21.88 17.94
CA ALA A 174 20.57 -21.27 17.25
C ALA A 174 20.83 -21.97 15.92
N ASN A 175 21.60 -21.33 15.04
CA ASN A 175 22.00 -21.85 13.73
C ASN A 175 20.81 -22.24 12.85
N PHE A 176 19.81 -21.35 12.82
CA PHE A 176 18.65 -21.55 11.97
C PHE A 176 19.01 -21.45 10.48
N PRO A 177 18.34 -22.20 9.60
CA PRO A 177 18.47 -22.01 8.16
C PRO A 177 17.97 -20.61 7.76
N THR A 178 18.64 -19.98 6.80
CA THR A 178 18.37 -18.58 6.41
C THR A 178 18.27 -18.42 4.91
N MET A 179 17.55 -17.39 4.47
CA MET A 179 17.63 -16.92 3.09
C MET A 179 18.39 -15.60 2.98
N GLU A 180 19.12 -15.47 1.88
CA GLU A 180 19.75 -14.21 1.48
C GLU A 180 18.68 -13.24 0.98
N LEU A 181 18.78 -11.98 1.39
CA LEU A 181 17.95 -10.89 0.90
C LEU A 181 18.55 -10.33 -0.39
N GLY A 182 17.81 -10.40 -1.50
CA GLY A 182 18.22 -9.87 -2.80
C GLY A 182 18.07 -8.35 -2.89
N ASP A 183 17.89 -7.83 -4.09
CA ASP A 183 17.64 -6.41 -4.34
C ASP A 183 16.38 -6.26 -5.22
N SER A 184 15.35 -5.63 -4.67
CA SER A 184 14.09 -5.43 -5.39
C SER A 184 14.19 -4.35 -6.48
N ASP A 185 15.20 -3.48 -6.43
CA ASP A 185 15.39 -2.41 -7.42
C ASP A 185 16.10 -2.92 -8.69
N ALA A 186 16.66 -4.13 -8.63
CA ALA A 186 17.26 -4.83 -9.76
C ALA A 186 16.28 -5.73 -10.52
N LEU A 187 15.02 -5.83 -10.06
CA LEU A 187 13.99 -6.62 -10.72
C LEU A 187 13.52 -5.93 -11.99
N GLU A 188 13.14 -6.74 -12.98
CA GLU A 188 12.48 -6.30 -14.21
C GLU A 188 11.14 -7.02 -14.41
N VAL A 189 10.20 -6.36 -15.10
CA VAL A 189 8.96 -7.01 -15.52
C VAL A 189 9.31 -8.15 -16.49
N GLY A 190 8.82 -9.35 -16.19
CA GLY A 190 9.17 -10.58 -16.91
C GLY A 190 10.10 -11.52 -16.15
N ASP A 191 10.77 -11.05 -15.08
CA ASP A 191 11.63 -11.92 -14.26
C ASP A 191 10.83 -13.06 -13.63
N LEU A 192 11.34 -14.29 -13.75
CA LEU A 192 10.75 -15.46 -13.09
C LEU A 192 10.86 -15.36 -11.58
N THR A 193 9.78 -15.73 -10.89
CA THR A 193 9.71 -15.76 -9.44
C THR A 193 8.96 -16.98 -8.91
N LEU A 194 9.29 -17.37 -7.68
CA LEU A 194 8.58 -18.40 -6.93
C LEU A 194 8.01 -17.79 -5.66
N ALA A 195 6.71 -17.92 -5.45
CA ALA A 195 6.09 -17.63 -4.18
C ALA A 195 6.06 -18.91 -3.34
N ILE A 196 6.65 -18.86 -2.15
CA ILE A 196 6.76 -20.00 -1.24
C ILE A 196 6.03 -19.68 0.05
N GLY A 197 5.22 -20.62 0.53
CA GLY A 197 4.60 -20.58 1.84
C GLY A 197 4.62 -21.94 2.52
N ASN A 198 4.32 -21.97 3.81
CA ASN A 198 4.09 -23.17 4.60
C ASN A 198 2.73 -23.10 5.30
N PRO A 199 1.62 -22.98 4.54
CA PRO A 199 0.31 -22.89 5.14
C PRO A 199 -0.01 -24.20 5.89
N PHE A 200 -0.50 -24.09 7.11
CA PHE A 200 -1.00 -25.21 7.95
C PHE A 200 0.04 -26.20 8.47
N GLY A 201 1.33 -26.06 8.14
CA GLY A 201 2.40 -26.93 8.66
C GLY A 201 2.31 -28.38 8.16
N VAL A 202 1.43 -28.64 7.19
CA VAL A 202 1.25 -29.95 6.53
C VAL A 202 2.14 -30.12 5.30
N GLY A 203 2.78 -29.04 4.84
CA GLY A 203 3.71 -29.03 3.72
C GLY A 203 3.83 -27.65 3.10
N GLN A 204 5.01 -27.36 2.55
CA GLN A 204 5.25 -26.10 1.84
C GLN A 204 4.57 -26.10 0.48
N THR A 205 3.93 -24.98 0.17
CA THR A 205 3.32 -24.72 -1.14
C THR A 205 4.25 -23.80 -1.92
N VAL A 206 4.52 -24.16 -3.17
CA VAL A 206 5.31 -23.37 -4.10
C VAL A 206 4.44 -23.08 -5.32
N THR A 207 4.36 -21.82 -5.70
CA THR A 207 3.73 -21.38 -6.94
C THR A 207 4.74 -20.56 -7.74
N GLN A 208 4.67 -20.64 -9.06
CA GLN A 208 5.57 -19.93 -9.95
C GLN A 208 4.82 -18.84 -10.70
N GLY A 209 5.55 -17.81 -11.09
CA GLY A 209 5.07 -16.74 -11.96
C GLY A 209 6.22 -15.87 -12.44
N ILE A 210 5.87 -14.71 -12.96
CA ILE A 210 6.78 -13.64 -13.32
C ILE A 210 6.46 -12.37 -12.53
N ILE A 211 7.40 -11.42 -12.51
CA ILE A 211 7.10 -10.04 -12.16
C ILE A 211 6.20 -9.47 -13.26
N SER A 212 4.97 -9.12 -12.91
CA SER A 212 3.98 -8.56 -13.85
C SER A 212 4.00 -7.03 -13.88
N ALA A 213 4.37 -6.40 -12.77
CA ALA A 213 4.57 -4.96 -12.67
C ALA A 213 5.44 -4.63 -11.46
N LEU A 214 6.17 -3.52 -11.54
CA LEU A 214 6.89 -2.91 -10.44
C LEU A 214 6.15 -1.63 -10.02
N SER A 215 6.42 -1.15 -8.82
CA SER A 215 5.94 0.16 -8.36
C SER A 215 4.41 0.33 -8.39
N ARG A 216 3.66 -0.74 -8.04
CA ARG A 216 2.20 -0.61 -7.93
C ARG A 216 1.85 0.17 -6.67
N THR A 217 1.46 1.41 -6.89
CA THR A 217 0.89 2.28 -5.87
C THR A 217 -0.62 2.27 -5.94
N HIS A 218 -1.31 2.57 -4.83
CA HIS A 218 -2.78 2.56 -4.74
C HIS A 218 -3.49 1.19 -4.69
N VAL A 219 -2.88 0.17 -4.10
CA VAL A 219 -3.57 -1.13 -3.89
C VAL A 219 -4.53 -1.09 -2.67
N GLY A 220 -4.47 -0.04 -1.83
CA GLY A 220 -5.39 0.17 -0.71
C GLY A 220 -5.19 -0.78 0.48
N ILE A 221 -4.04 -1.45 0.55
CA ILE A 221 -3.71 -2.43 1.60
C ILE A 221 -2.86 -1.82 2.71
N SER A 222 -2.00 -0.85 2.38
CA SER A 222 -1.05 -0.27 3.32
C SER A 222 -0.70 1.18 2.95
N ASP A 223 -0.32 1.97 3.96
CA ASP A 223 0.00 3.40 3.80
C ASP A 223 1.27 3.66 2.96
N TYR A 224 2.10 2.64 2.73
CA TYR A 224 3.28 2.78 1.86
C TYR A 224 2.99 2.51 0.39
N GLY A 225 1.87 1.83 0.08
CA GLY A 225 1.37 1.66 -1.28
C GLY A 225 2.45 1.43 -2.33
N PHE A 226 3.41 0.53 -2.13
CA PHE A 226 4.41 0.19 -3.15
C PHE A 226 4.63 -1.31 -3.14
N PHE A 227 4.14 -1.99 -4.17
CA PHE A 227 4.17 -3.43 -4.27
C PHE A 227 4.82 -3.90 -5.57
N ILE A 228 5.47 -5.06 -5.47
CA ILE A 228 5.79 -5.91 -6.62
C ILE A 228 4.52 -6.67 -6.98
N GLN A 229 4.09 -6.62 -8.23
CA GLN A 229 3.00 -7.43 -8.74
C GLN A 229 3.55 -8.69 -9.40
N THR A 230 2.94 -9.84 -9.12
CA THR A 230 3.26 -11.12 -9.75
C THR A 230 2.00 -11.89 -10.10
N ASP A 231 2.06 -12.73 -11.12
CA ASP A 231 1.03 -13.69 -11.47
C ASP A 231 1.22 -15.05 -10.76
N ALA A 232 2.31 -15.21 -9.99
CA ALA A 232 2.47 -16.35 -9.10
C ALA A 232 1.28 -16.41 -8.14
N ALA A 233 0.66 -17.59 -8.01
CA ALA A 233 -0.54 -17.72 -7.21
C ALA A 233 -0.25 -17.50 -5.72
N ILE A 234 -0.71 -16.36 -5.20
CA ILE A 234 -0.72 -16.03 -3.77
C ILE A 234 -2.11 -16.40 -3.23
N ASN A 235 -2.17 -17.24 -2.20
CA ASN A 235 -3.42 -17.63 -1.55
C ASN A 235 -3.26 -17.49 -0.02
N PRO A 236 -4.36 -17.46 0.75
CA PRO A 236 -4.29 -17.48 2.20
C PRO A 236 -3.33 -18.55 2.72
N GLY A 237 -2.38 -18.11 3.55
CA GLY A 237 -1.33 -18.94 4.12
C GLY A 237 0.02 -18.90 3.40
N ASN A 238 0.11 -18.38 2.16
CA ASN A 238 1.40 -17.93 1.59
C ASN A 238 1.79 -16.52 2.06
N SER A 239 0.83 -15.74 2.57
CA SER A 239 1.07 -14.41 3.16
C SER A 239 2.12 -14.49 4.27
N GLY A 240 3.08 -13.59 4.23
CA GLY A 240 4.26 -13.52 5.09
C GLY A 240 5.43 -14.39 4.61
N GLY A 241 5.20 -15.31 3.68
CA GLY A 241 6.26 -16.10 3.03
C GLY A 241 7.00 -15.31 1.94
N PRO A 242 8.16 -15.80 1.47
CA PRO A 242 8.97 -15.07 0.52
C PRO A 242 8.49 -15.21 -0.94
N LEU A 243 8.67 -14.14 -1.70
CA LEU A 243 8.81 -14.16 -3.16
C LEU A 243 10.31 -14.28 -3.47
N VAL A 244 10.68 -15.25 -4.30
CA VAL A 244 12.08 -15.70 -4.48
C VAL A 244 12.48 -15.62 -5.95
N ASP A 245 13.68 -15.10 -6.22
CA ASP A 245 14.27 -15.11 -7.57
C ASP A 245 14.86 -16.47 -7.95
N MET A 246 15.32 -16.62 -9.19
CA MET A 246 15.92 -17.87 -9.67
C MET A 246 17.28 -18.21 -9.01
N ASN A 247 17.87 -17.30 -8.24
CA ASN A 247 19.07 -17.53 -7.45
C ASN A 247 18.75 -18.01 -6.01
N GLY A 248 17.47 -18.09 -5.64
CA GLY A 248 17.03 -18.46 -4.30
C GLY A 248 17.13 -17.32 -3.28
N ARG A 249 17.18 -16.06 -3.72
CA ARG A 249 17.21 -14.87 -2.87
C ARG A 249 15.79 -14.32 -2.69
N VAL A 250 15.49 -13.80 -1.50
CA VAL A 250 14.21 -13.13 -1.23
C VAL A 250 14.20 -11.80 -1.98
N VAL A 251 13.19 -11.57 -2.82
CA VAL A 251 12.98 -10.31 -3.54
C VAL A 251 11.73 -9.57 -3.09
N GLY A 252 10.84 -10.24 -2.36
CA GLY A 252 9.73 -9.63 -1.64
C GLY A 252 9.09 -10.56 -0.61
N ILE A 253 8.10 -10.05 0.12
CA ILE A 253 7.26 -10.81 1.06
C ILE A 253 5.83 -10.80 0.54
N ASN A 254 5.29 -11.98 0.25
CA ASN A 254 3.91 -12.13 -0.24
C ASN A 254 2.95 -11.56 0.80
N SER A 255 2.05 -10.66 0.41
CA SER A 255 1.13 -10.01 1.35
C SER A 255 -0.33 -10.26 0.96
N ALA A 256 -0.73 -9.81 -0.22
CA ALA A 256 -2.14 -9.75 -0.60
C ALA A 256 -2.41 -10.19 -2.04
N ILE A 257 -3.68 -10.31 -2.36
CA ILE A 257 -4.20 -10.53 -3.71
C ILE A 257 -5.28 -9.52 -4.04
N PHE A 258 -5.42 -9.20 -5.32
CA PHE A 258 -6.64 -8.57 -5.82
C PHE A 258 -7.67 -9.65 -6.19
N SER A 259 -8.64 -9.94 -5.31
CA SER A 259 -9.66 -10.96 -5.58
C SER A 259 -11.00 -10.65 -4.92
N LYS A 260 -12.09 -10.89 -5.66
CA LYS A 260 -13.46 -10.84 -5.13
C LYS A 260 -13.89 -12.18 -4.51
N SER A 261 -13.27 -13.29 -4.92
CA SER A 261 -13.60 -14.64 -4.46
C SER A 261 -12.71 -15.12 -3.30
N GLY A 262 -11.62 -14.41 -3.01
CA GLY A 262 -10.63 -14.80 -2.00
C GLY A 262 -9.56 -15.78 -2.49
N GLY A 263 -9.63 -16.26 -3.73
CA GLY A 263 -8.58 -17.04 -4.39
C GLY A 263 -7.78 -16.24 -5.41
N SER A 264 -6.55 -16.65 -5.72
CA SER A 264 -5.73 -16.00 -6.74
C SER A 264 -6.41 -16.02 -8.12
N VAL A 265 -6.38 -14.87 -8.78
CA VAL A 265 -6.80 -14.69 -10.20
C VAL A 265 -5.62 -14.25 -11.08
N GLY A 266 -4.38 -14.49 -10.63
CA GLY A 266 -3.16 -14.07 -11.32
C GLY A 266 -2.73 -12.63 -11.03
N ILE A 267 -3.22 -12.04 -9.92
CA ILE A 267 -2.83 -10.70 -9.46
C ILE A 267 -2.47 -10.78 -7.97
N GLY A 268 -1.21 -11.13 -7.70
CA GLY A 268 -0.62 -11.17 -6.37
C GLY A 268 0.30 -9.98 -6.12
N PHE A 269 0.44 -9.61 -4.84
CA PHE A 269 1.31 -8.52 -4.40
C PHE A 269 2.31 -8.97 -3.34
N ALA A 270 3.55 -8.52 -3.51
CA ALA A 270 4.62 -8.70 -2.55
C ALA A 270 5.23 -7.35 -2.14
N ILE A 271 5.55 -7.22 -0.85
CA ILE A 271 6.26 -6.07 -0.31
C ILE A 271 7.75 -6.20 -0.70
N PRO A 272 8.36 -5.20 -1.34
CA PRO A 272 9.74 -5.31 -1.83
C PRO A 272 10.77 -5.59 -0.73
N VAL A 273 11.79 -6.40 -1.04
CA VAL A 273 12.82 -6.76 -0.06
C VAL A 273 13.64 -5.57 0.47
N ASN A 274 13.77 -4.48 -0.29
CA ASN A 274 14.46 -3.29 0.21
C ASN A 274 13.70 -2.63 1.37
N MET A 275 12.35 -2.68 1.39
CA MET A 275 11.58 -2.27 2.56
C MET A 275 11.77 -3.24 3.73
N VAL A 276 11.82 -4.54 3.45
CA VAL A 276 12.08 -5.57 4.46
C VAL A 276 13.42 -5.32 5.18
N LYS A 277 14.47 -4.94 4.44
CA LYS A 277 15.77 -4.58 5.01
C LYS A 277 15.65 -3.39 5.98
N SER A 278 14.90 -2.34 5.62
CA SER A 278 14.64 -1.19 6.51
C SER A 278 13.91 -1.59 7.79
N VAL A 279 12.89 -2.44 7.67
CA VAL A 279 12.13 -2.94 8.83
C VAL A 279 13.01 -3.79 9.75
N ILE A 280 13.85 -4.67 9.19
CA ILE A 280 14.83 -5.46 9.95
C ILE A 280 15.81 -4.53 10.67
N ALA A 281 16.34 -3.52 10.00
CA ALA A 281 17.27 -2.55 10.60
C ALA A 281 16.61 -1.79 11.76
N ALA A 282 15.36 -1.35 11.60
CA ALA A 282 14.59 -0.70 12.66
C ALA A 282 14.38 -1.63 13.86
N ALA A 283 14.01 -2.90 13.63
CA ALA A 283 13.82 -3.89 14.69
C ALA A 283 15.12 -4.17 15.46
N LYS A 284 16.25 -4.33 14.74
CA LYS A 284 17.58 -4.52 15.36
C LYS A 284 18.03 -3.32 16.17
N GLY A 285 17.63 -2.11 15.77
CA GLY A 285 17.84 -0.87 16.52
C GLY A 285 16.91 -0.66 17.72
N GLY A 286 15.98 -1.59 18.00
CA GLY A 286 14.99 -1.45 19.08
C GLY A 286 13.85 -0.47 18.76
N GLY A 287 13.69 -0.10 17.48
CA GLY A 287 12.57 0.72 17.02
C GLY A 287 11.25 -0.05 17.07
N LYS A 288 10.14 0.68 17.29
CA LYS A 288 8.78 0.12 17.24
C LYS A 288 8.19 0.08 15.82
N GLN A 289 8.75 0.87 14.91
CA GLN A 289 8.32 1.02 13.51
C GLN A 289 9.47 1.56 12.67
N VAL A 290 9.34 1.53 11.34
CA VAL A 290 10.29 2.19 10.44
C VAL A 290 10.19 3.70 10.61
N ARG A 291 11.32 4.35 10.89
CA ARG A 291 11.39 5.81 10.92
C ARG A 291 11.50 6.33 9.49
N ARG A 292 10.52 7.13 9.09
CA ARG A 292 10.49 7.79 7.79
C ARG A 292 11.41 9.01 7.81
N ALA A 293 12.05 9.26 6.68
CA ALA A 293 12.77 10.49 6.46
C ALA A 293 11.74 11.59 6.16
N TRP A 294 11.71 12.61 7.00
CA TRP A 294 10.87 13.77 6.79
C TRP A 294 11.54 14.69 5.78
N MET A 295 10.95 14.80 4.60
CA MET A 295 11.47 15.68 3.55
C MET A 295 11.17 17.16 3.82
N GLY A 296 10.23 17.48 4.71
CA GLY A 296 9.78 18.86 4.95
C GLY A 296 9.09 19.48 3.74
N ALA A 297 8.28 18.69 3.03
CA ALA A 297 7.45 19.14 1.93
C ALA A 297 6.19 18.27 1.82
N THR A 298 5.12 18.85 1.31
CA THR A 298 3.88 18.15 1.00
C THR A 298 3.89 17.80 -0.49
N LEU A 299 3.74 16.51 -0.77
CA LEU A 299 3.66 16.00 -2.14
C LEU A 299 2.21 15.83 -2.58
N GLN A 300 1.97 16.05 -3.86
CA GLN A 300 0.68 15.87 -4.50
C GLN A 300 0.87 15.07 -5.79
N ALA A 301 -0.04 14.13 -6.05
CA ALA A 301 -0.10 13.43 -7.32
C ALA A 301 -0.46 14.40 -8.45
N LEU A 302 0.13 14.21 -9.61
CA LEU A 302 -0.20 14.99 -10.79
C LEU A 302 -1.50 14.49 -11.42
N SER A 303 -2.44 15.39 -11.71
CA SER A 303 -3.52 15.12 -12.66
C SER A 303 -3.07 15.50 -14.07
N GLN A 304 -3.80 15.07 -15.09
CA GLN A 304 -3.50 15.47 -16.48
C GLN A 304 -3.52 16.99 -16.65
N GLU A 305 -4.48 17.67 -16.02
CA GLU A 305 -4.62 19.12 -16.10
C GLU A 305 -3.43 19.85 -15.45
N ILE A 306 -2.91 19.32 -14.34
CA ILE A 306 -1.71 19.87 -13.69
C ILE A 306 -0.48 19.61 -14.57
N ALA A 307 -0.37 18.42 -15.14
CA ALA A 307 0.74 18.06 -16.03
C ALA A 307 0.79 18.99 -17.26
N ASP A 308 -0.35 19.20 -17.92
CA ASP A 308 -0.47 20.10 -19.06
C ASP A 308 -0.08 21.54 -18.69
N GLY A 309 -0.54 22.02 -17.53
CA GLY A 309 -0.18 23.34 -17.00
C GLY A 309 1.31 23.52 -16.68
N LEU A 310 2.02 22.42 -16.41
CA LEU A 310 3.47 22.39 -16.16
C LEU A 310 4.29 22.08 -17.42
N GLY A 311 3.64 21.80 -18.56
CA GLY A 311 4.29 21.41 -19.81
C GLY A 311 4.87 20.00 -19.78
N LEU A 312 4.23 19.08 -19.06
CA LEU A 312 4.58 17.66 -19.00
C LEU A 312 3.74 16.87 -20.01
N ASP A 313 4.37 15.93 -20.73
CA ASP A 313 3.65 15.06 -21.69
C ASP A 313 2.69 14.07 -21.00
N ARG A 314 2.94 13.78 -19.72
CA ARG A 314 2.18 12.83 -18.91
C ARG A 314 2.21 13.20 -17.43
N PRO A 315 1.16 12.85 -16.65
CA PRO A 315 1.09 13.10 -15.22
C PRO A 315 1.96 12.11 -14.45
N THR A 316 3.27 12.30 -14.52
CA THR A 316 4.26 11.44 -13.89
C THR A 316 5.19 12.26 -13.01
N GLY A 317 5.32 11.84 -11.76
CA GLY A 317 6.11 12.49 -10.73
C GLY A 317 5.27 12.93 -9.53
N ALA A 318 5.96 13.42 -8.51
CA ALA A 318 5.36 13.99 -7.32
C ALA A 318 5.53 15.51 -7.30
N LEU A 319 4.42 16.25 -7.37
CA LEU A 319 4.41 17.71 -7.29
C LEU A 319 4.66 18.17 -5.85
N LEU A 320 5.58 19.11 -5.66
CA LEU A 320 5.72 19.82 -4.39
C LEU A 320 4.62 20.87 -4.26
N ALA A 321 3.59 20.54 -3.49
CA ALA A 321 2.47 21.43 -3.20
C ALA A 321 2.83 22.50 -2.16
N ASP A 322 3.65 22.12 -1.18
CA ASP A 322 4.15 23.02 -0.13
C ASP A 322 5.54 22.58 0.37
N VAL A 323 6.32 23.52 0.91
CA VAL A 323 7.66 23.26 1.42
C VAL A 323 7.83 23.96 2.77
N ASP A 324 8.19 23.19 3.80
CA ASP A 324 8.52 23.74 5.12
C ASP A 324 9.80 24.60 5.00
N PRO A 325 9.76 25.90 5.34
CA PRO A 325 10.91 26.79 5.20
C PRO A 325 12.15 26.39 6.01
N LYS A 326 11.98 25.54 7.04
CA LYS A 326 13.04 25.00 7.90
C LYS A 326 13.29 23.51 7.65
N GLY A 327 12.65 22.94 6.62
CA GLY A 327 12.73 21.54 6.28
C GLY A 327 13.87 21.19 5.32
N PRO A 328 14.23 19.90 5.21
CA PRO A 328 15.28 19.43 4.29
C PRO A 328 15.06 19.81 2.83
N SER A 329 13.80 19.86 2.36
CA SER A 329 13.48 20.27 0.98
C SER A 329 13.85 21.73 0.71
N ALA A 330 13.56 22.65 1.65
CA ALA A 330 13.95 24.05 1.51
C ALA A 330 15.47 24.22 1.52
N GLU A 331 16.17 23.51 2.40
CA GLU A 331 17.65 23.51 2.46
C GLU A 331 18.28 22.97 1.18
N ALA A 332 17.65 21.97 0.55
CA ALA A 332 18.03 21.44 -0.76
C ALA A 332 17.69 22.38 -1.93
N GLY A 333 17.09 23.55 -1.66
CA GLY A 333 16.70 24.54 -2.66
C GLY A 333 15.47 24.15 -3.48
N LEU A 334 14.68 23.17 -3.03
CA LEU A 334 13.40 22.80 -3.63
C LEU A 334 12.35 23.87 -3.36
N LYS A 335 11.39 23.99 -4.28
CA LYS A 335 10.36 25.02 -4.24
C LYS A 335 9.00 24.42 -4.59
N ARG A 336 7.94 25.07 -4.13
CA ARG A 336 6.58 24.79 -4.59
C ARG A 336 6.52 24.88 -6.12
N GLY A 337 5.87 23.89 -6.74
CA GLY A 337 5.78 23.77 -8.20
C GLY A 337 6.87 22.90 -8.84
N ASP A 338 7.88 22.48 -8.08
CA ASP A 338 8.83 21.45 -8.51
C ASP A 338 8.14 20.10 -8.61
N VAL A 339 8.56 19.27 -9.58
CA VAL A 339 8.09 17.89 -9.72
C VAL A 339 9.26 16.93 -9.51
N ILE A 340 9.21 16.10 -8.48
CA ILE A 340 10.19 15.01 -8.30
C ILE A 340 9.84 13.90 -9.29
N ILE A 341 10.82 13.49 -10.10
CA ILE A 341 10.68 12.44 -11.11
C ILE A 341 11.56 11.22 -10.84
N SER A 342 12.54 11.35 -9.94
CA SER A 342 13.39 10.23 -9.52
C SER A 342 14.03 10.46 -8.16
N VAL A 343 14.37 9.36 -7.50
CA VAL A 343 15.14 9.32 -6.24
C VAL A 343 16.28 8.34 -6.45
N ASP A 344 17.52 8.83 -6.35
CA ASP A 344 18.77 8.10 -6.58
C ASP A 344 18.82 7.36 -7.92
N GLY A 345 18.31 8.02 -8.96
CA GLY A 345 18.24 7.47 -10.32
C GLY A 345 17.07 6.52 -10.56
N GLN A 346 16.35 6.11 -9.51
CA GLN A 346 15.14 5.30 -9.64
C GLN A 346 13.94 6.21 -9.92
N THR A 347 13.13 5.84 -10.92
CA THR A 347 11.91 6.60 -11.26
C THR A 347 10.96 6.66 -10.07
N ALA A 348 10.35 7.83 -9.89
CA ALA A 348 9.28 8.05 -8.93
C ALA A 348 8.09 8.66 -9.68
N ASP A 349 7.08 7.85 -9.92
CA ASP A 349 5.94 8.22 -10.77
C ASP A 349 4.85 8.98 -10.00
N ASP A 350 4.88 8.94 -8.66
CA ASP A 350 3.89 9.52 -7.76
C ASP A 350 4.48 9.79 -6.35
N PRO A 351 3.74 10.45 -5.44
CA PRO A 351 4.17 10.71 -4.07
C PRO A 351 4.52 9.45 -3.26
N GLU A 352 3.76 8.37 -3.44
CA GLU A 352 3.95 7.10 -2.74
C GLU A 352 5.31 6.47 -3.11
N ALA A 353 5.68 6.50 -4.39
CA ALA A 353 6.98 6.06 -4.87
C ALA A 353 8.10 6.90 -4.26
N VAL A 354 7.98 8.23 -4.21
CA VAL A 354 8.97 9.08 -3.51
C VAL A 354 9.08 8.68 -2.04
N GLY A 355 7.95 8.53 -1.35
CA GLY A 355 7.89 8.13 0.05
C GLY A 355 8.56 6.77 0.31
N TYR A 356 8.28 5.77 -0.53
CA TYR A 356 8.92 4.46 -0.49
C TYR A 356 10.44 4.57 -0.65
N ARG A 357 10.92 5.27 -1.67
CA ARG A 357 12.36 5.42 -1.96
C ARG A 357 13.12 6.11 -0.84
N LEU A 358 12.49 7.08 -0.17
CA LEU A 358 13.07 7.75 0.99
C LEU A 358 13.03 6.85 2.24
N ALA A 359 11.99 6.03 2.42
CA ALA A 359 11.83 5.14 3.57
C ALA A 359 12.72 3.88 3.51
N THR A 360 13.18 3.47 2.33
CA THR A 360 14.16 2.39 2.18
C THR A 360 15.59 2.84 2.49
N LYS A 361 15.80 4.11 2.83
CA LYS A 361 17.11 4.68 3.16
C LYS A 361 17.28 4.95 4.66
N PRO A 362 18.53 4.88 5.16
CA PRO A 362 18.82 5.18 6.55
C PRO A 362 18.68 6.68 6.85
N ILE A 363 18.06 6.99 7.99
CA ILE A 363 18.07 8.32 8.58
C ILE A 363 19.51 8.75 8.88
N GLY A 364 19.82 10.02 8.64
CA GLY A 364 21.16 10.61 8.73
C GLY A 364 21.92 10.59 7.40
N GLY A 365 21.42 9.86 6.40
CA GLY A 365 21.98 9.83 5.05
C GLY A 365 21.52 10.99 4.15
N GLN A 366 21.75 10.82 2.85
CA GLN A 366 21.30 11.73 1.79
C GLN A 366 20.62 10.94 0.66
N ALA A 367 19.77 11.63 -0.11
CA ALA A 367 19.18 11.13 -1.33
C ALA A 367 19.32 12.15 -2.46
N THR A 368 19.58 11.66 -3.66
CA THR A 368 19.67 12.49 -4.87
C THR A 368 18.32 12.54 -5.55
N LEU A 369 17.68 13.71 -5.58
CA LEU A 369 16.40 13.90 -6.26
C LEU A 369 16.62 14.42 -7.68
N GLY A 370 16.05 13.73 -8.66
CA GLY A 370 15.86 14.30 -9.99
C GLY A 370 14.54 15.07 -10.02
N VAL A 371 14.60 16.34 -10.37
CA VAL A 371 13.48 17.29 -10.25
C VAL A 371 13.28 18.02 -11.57
N LEU A 372 12.03 18.26 -11.94
CA LEU A 372 11.65 19.14 -13.04
C LEU A 372 11.18 20.48 -12.48
N ARG A 373 11.78 21.58 -12.96
CA ARG A 373 11.41 22.96 -12.61
C ARG A 373 11.32 23.79 -13.88
N GLY A 374 10.12 24.28 -14.21
CA GLY A 374 9.88 25.07 -15.41
C GLY A 374 10.37 24.38 -16.69
N GLY A 375 10.07 23.08 -16.83
CA GLY A 375 10.49 22.24 -17.96
C GLY A 375 11.97 21.83 -17.97
N LYS A 376 12.79 22.28 -17.02
CA LYS A 376 14.22 21.91 -16.93
C LYS A 376 14.47 20.88 -15.85
N LYS A 377 15.26 19.85 -16.19
CA LYS A 377 15.73 18.86 -15.22
C LYS A 377 16.84 19.45 -14.36
N ILE A 378 16.70 19.36 -13.05
CA ILE A 378 17.69 19.74 -12.05
C ILE A 378 17.91 18.56 -11.11
N VAL A 379 19.04 18.56 -10.43
CA VAL A 379 19.37 17.58 -9.39
C VAL A 379 19.46 18.31 -8.05
N ALA A 380 18.80 17.78 -7.03
CA ALA A 380 18.85 18.32 -5.67
C ALA A 380 19.29 17.22 -4.71
N GLN A 381 20.22 17.54 -3.81
CA GLN A 381 20.60 16.63 -2.73
C GLN A 381 19.79 16.96 -1.48
N ILE A 382 19.04 15.99 -0.96
CA ILE A 382 18.24 16.15 0.26
C ILE A 382 18.83 15.32 1.39
N ARG A 383 18.92 15.91 2.59
CA ARG A 383 19.27 15.17 3.81
C ARG A 383 18.07 14.39 4.33
N LEU A 384 18.33 13.19 4.82
CA LEU A 384 17.31 12.33 5.40
C LEU A 384 17.29 12.53 6.92
N ALA A 385 16.43 13.44 7.39
CA ALA A 385 16.28 13.73 8.81
C ALA A 385 14.94 13.20 9.32
N PRO A 386 14.81 12.87 10.62
CA PRO A 386 13.49 12.64 11.19
C PRO A 386 12.70 13.96 11.25
N ALA A 387 11.37 13.86 11.27
CA ALA A 387 10.54 15.04 11.48
C ALA A 387 10.88 15.72 12.82
N PRO A 388 10.89 17.06 12.89
CA PRO A 388 11.18 17.78 14.11
C PRO A 388 10.05 17.62 15.13
N GLU A 389 10.43 17.42 16.39
CA GLU A 389 9.53 17.37 17.55
C GLU A 389 9.42 18.77 18.17
N THR A 390 9.08 19.77 17.35
CA THR A 390 8.97 21.17 17.78
C THR A 390 7.60 21.73 17.36
N PRO A 391 6.75 22.15 18.31
CA PRO A 391 6.96 22.11 19.78
C PRO A 391 7.04 20.66 20.33
N PRO A 392 7.60 20.46 21.55
CA PRO A 392 7.60 19.15 22.18
C PRO A 392 6.18 18.61 22.37
N ARG A 393 5.97 17.29 22.23
CA ARG A 393 4.64 16.67 22.32
C ARG A 393 3.84 16.96 23.59
N ASP A 394 4.50 17.26 24.73
CA ASP A 394 3.88 17.57 26.04
C ASP A 394 2.57 16.79 26.29
N ALA A 395 2.69 15.46 26.41
CA ALA A 395 1.53 14.58 26.53
C ALA A 395 0.85 14.79 27.90
N ILE A 396 -0.39 15.26 27.89
CA ILE A 396 -1.18 15.54 29.09
C ILE A 396 -2.45 14.72 29.05
N ARG A 397 -2.73 14.03 30.16
CA ARG A 397 -4.03 13.43 30.39
C ARG A 397 -4.95 14.45 31.05
N ILE A 398 -6.03 14.81 30.36
CA ILE A 398 -7.02 15.77 30.87
C ILE A 398 -7.83 15.11 31.99
N LYS A 399 -7.97 15.85 33.10
CA LYS A 399 -8.68 15.45 34.31
C LYS A 399 -9.72 16.52 34.66
N GLY A 400 -10.56 16.23 35.65
CA GLY A 400 -11.55 17.17 36.17
C GLY A 400 -12.94 17.00 35.55
N ALA A 401 -13.82 17.96 35.82
CA ALA A 401 -15.20 17.94 35.35
C ALA A 401 -15.32 18.66 33.99
N SER A 402 -14.74 18.04 32.96
CA SER A 402 -14.83 18.53 31.58
C SER A 402 -15.14 17.37 30.62
N PRO A 403 -15.69 17.67 29.43
CA PRO A 403 -15.97 16.64 28.41
C PRO A 403 -14.73 15.91 27.90
N PHE A 404 -13.54 16.44 28.17
CA PHE A 404 -12.26 15.87 27.74
C PHE A 404 -11.64 14.97 28.82
N ALA A 405 -12.27 14.85 30.00
CA ALA A 405 -11.73 14.03 31.08
C ALA A 405 -11.57 12.57 30.63
N GLY A 406 -10.35 12.06 30.79
CA GLY A 406 -9.95 10.73 30.31
C GLY A 406 -9.34 10.69 28.91
N ALA A 407 -9.23 11.83 28.21
CA ALA A 407 -8.41 11.93 27.01
C ALA A 407 -6.95 12.23 27.36
N THR A 408 -6.01 11.56 26.69
CA THR A 408 -4.61 11.99 26.62
C THR A 408 -4.41 12.79 25.33
N VAL A 409 -3.87 14.00 25.45
CA VAL A 409 -3.63 14.91 24.33
C VAL A 409 -2.14 15.26 24.19
N MET A 410 -1.72 15.62 22.99
CA MET A 410 -0.35 16.02 22.65
C MET A 410 -0.34 17.28 21.78
N ASN A 411 0.70 18.10 21.92
CA ASN A 411 0.98 19.19 21.00
C ASN A 411 1.23 18.65 19.59
N ILE A 412 0.77 19.39 18.59
CA ILE A 412 1.03 19.05 17.20
C ILE A 412 2.42 19.59 16.80
N SER A 413 3.27 18.67 16.37
CA SER A 413 4.56 18.94 15.70
C SER A 413 4.66 18.09 14.43
N PRO A 414 5.57 18.38 13.49
CA PRO A 414 5.75 17.54 12.31
C PRO A 414 5.95 16.06 12.64
N ALA A 415 6.68 15.74 13.71
CA ALA A 415 6.86 14.36 14.17
C ALA A 415 5.56 13.71 14.66
N VAL A 416 4.74 14.45 15.41
CA VAL A 416 3.43 13.98 15.89
C VAL A 416 2.44 13.81 14.74
N ILE A 417 2.44 14.72 13.75
CA ILE A 417 1.59 14.61 12.55
C ILE A 417 1.90 13.32 11.79
N GLU A 418 3.19 13.04 11.60
CA GLU A 418 3.66 11.85 10.90
C GLU A 418 3.39 10.56 11.68
N GLU A 419 3.57 10.57 13.01
CA GLU A 419 3.31 9.42 13.89
C GLU A 419 1.82 9.07 13.97
N MET A 420 0.96 10.08 13.99
CA MET A 420 -0.48 9.94 14.17
C MET A 420 -1.28 9.92 12.86
N SER A 421 -0.60 10.03 11.70
CA SER A 421 -1.22 10.14 10.37
C SER A 421 -2.30 11.24 10.30
N VAL A 422 -2.04 12.37 10.96
CA VAL A 422 -2.98 13.49 11.07
C VAL A 422 -3.09 14.25 9.75
N GLN A 423 -4.32 14.58 9.34
CA GLN A 423 -4.60 15.30 8.10
C GLN A 423 -5.30 16.65 8.34
N GLY A 424 -5.04 17.60 7.45
CA GLY A 424 -5.87 18.82 7.30
C GLY A 424 -5.56 20.00 8.23
N THR A 425 -4.73 19.84 9.27
CA THR A 425 -4.30 20.97 10.10
C THR A 425 -2.96 20.70 10.80
N THR A 426 -2.18 21.76 10.97
CA THR A 426 -0.92 21.79 11.74
C THR A 426 -1.07 22.52 13.09
N ASN A 427 -2.28 23.00 13.38
CA ASN A 427 -2.61 23.73 14.61
C ASN A 427 -3.60 22.93 15.45
N GLY A 428 -3.57 23.13 16.77
CA GLY A 428 -4.40 22.42 17.73
C GLY A 428 -3.61 21.45 18.60
N VAL A 429 -4.35 20.62 19.33
CA VAL A 429 -3.79 19.49 20.09
C VAL A 429 -4.45 18.21 19.64
N VAL A 430 -3.66 17.15 19.45
CA VAL A 430 -4.16 15.85 18.99
C VAL A 430 -4.49 14.96 20.19
N VAL A 431 -5.60 14.23 20.10
CA VAL A 431 -5.98 13.17 21.04
C VAL A 431 -5.16 11.93 20.71
N SER A 432 -4.31 11.51 21.63
CA SER A 432 -3.48 10.31 21.46
C SER A 432 -4.17 9.05 21.97
N GLU A 433 -4.93 9.16 23.05
CA GLU A 433 -5.60 8.05 23.73
C GLU A 433 -6.90 8.54 24.38
N VAL A 434 -7.86 7.64 24.54
CA VAL A 434 -9.13 7.88 25.23
C VAL A 434 -9.43 6.70 26.13
N ASP A 435 -9.66 6.97 27.40
CA ASP A 435 -9.97 5.95 28.39
C ASP A 435 -11.39 5.38 28.26
N ASP A 436 -11.52 4.09 28.52
CA ASP A 436 -12.82 3.42 28.59
C ASP A 436 -13.68 3.94 29.75
N GLY A 437 -14.97 4.16 29.47
CA GLY A 437 -15.95 4.70 30.40
C GLY A 437 -15.77 6.19 30.72
N SER A 438 -14.84 6.88 30.05
CA SER A 438 -14.56 8.29 30.31
C SER A 438 -15.57 9.25 29.66
N TYR A 439 -15.61 10.50 30.14
CA TYR A 439 -16.41 11.56 29.49
C TYR A 439 -15.93 11.82 28.06
N ALA A 440 -14.61 11.73 27.82
CA ALA A 440 -14.04 11.82 26.49
C ALA A 440 -14.60 10.74 25.54
N GLN A 441 -14.73 9.50 26.03
CA GLN A 441 -15.34 8.41 25.25
C GLN A 441 -16.83 8.66 24.99
N GLN A 442 -17.58 9.20 25.97
CA GLN A 442 -19.00 9.55 25.80
C GLN A 442 -19.21 10.66 24.76
N LEU A 443 -18.24 11.58 24.63
CA LEU A 443 -18.20 12.59 23.57
C LEU A 443 -17.82 12.00 22.20
N ASN A 444 -17.54 10.69 22.13
CA ASN A 444 -17.02 10.01 20.96
C ASN A 444 -15.72 10.65 20.45
N LEU A 445 -14.85 11.10 21.36
CA LEU A 445 -13.48 11.45 21.01
C LEU A 445 -12.71 10.20 20.60
N GLN A 446 -11.88 10.35 19.59
CA GLN A 446 -11.12 9.27 18.99
C GLN A 446 -9.65 9.65 18.90
N ARG A 447 -8.79 8.63 18.90
CA ARG A 447 -7.38 8.81 18.59
C ARG A 447 -7.24 9.49 17.22
N GLY A 448 -6.45 10.56 17.16
CA GLY A 448 -6.23 11.36 15.95
C GLY A 448 -7.15 12.57 15.81
N ASP A 449 -8.16 12.73 16.67
CA ASP A 449 -8.94 13.98 16.73
C ASP A 449 -8.06 15.15 17.11
N ILE A 450 -8.30 16.31 16.49
CA ILE A 450 -7.54 17.53 16.78
C ILE A 450 -8.47 18.57 17.36
N ILE A 451 -8.22 18.97 18.59
CA ILE A 451 -9.00 20.02 19.26
C ILE A 451 -8.42 21.37 18.83
N LEU A 452 -9.25 22.17 18.15
CA LEU A 452 -8.86 23.45 17.58
C LEU A 452 -9.30 24.63 18.44
N ALA A 453 -10.50 24.53 19.03
CA ALA A 453 -11.03 25.55 19.91
C ALA A 453 -12.00 24.97 20.94
N VAL A 454 -12.06 25.60 22.12
CA VAL A 454 -13.04 25.30 23.16
C VAL A 454 -13.58 26.63 23.69
N ASN A 455 -14.92 26.78 23.71
CA ASN A 455 -15.62 28.00 24.13
C ASN A 455 -15.08 29.26 23.45
N ASP A 456 -14.92 29.18 22.13
CA ASP A 456 -14.37 30.23 21.26
C ASP A 456 -12.89 30.61 21.54
N GLN A 457 -12.24 29.94 22.49
CA GLN A 457 -10.80 30.06 22.72
C GLN A 457 -10.04 29.09 21.83
N LYS A 458 -9.12 29.62 21.01
CA LYS A 458 -8.22 28.79 20.20
C LYS A 458 -7.28 28.00 21.10
N ILE A 459 -7.12 26.74 20.77
CA ILE A 459 -6.19 25.83 21.45
C ILE A 459 -4.97 25.68 20.54
N GLY A 460 -3.81 26.16 21.00
CA GLY A 460 -2.53 25.99 20.30
C GLY A 460 -1.63 24.96 20.97
N THR A 461 -1.80 24.74 22.27
CA THR A 461 -0.99 23.84 23.10
C THR A 461 -1.84 23.01 24.06
N THR A 462 -1.28 21.91 24.55
CA THR A 462 -1.93 21.06 25.57
C THR A 462 -2.19 21.81 26.86
N ARG A 463 -1.36 22.82 27.18
CA ARG A 463 -1.55 23.73 28.31
C ARG A 463 -2.74 24.67 28.13
N ASP A 464 -2.99 25.12 26.90
CA ASP A 464 -4.21 25.90 26.61
C ASP A 464 -5.44 25.04 26.88
N LEU A 465 -5.46 23.79 26.39
CA LEU A 465 -6.59 22.88 26.62
C LEU A 465 -6.77 22.55 28.11
N GLU A 466 -5.68 22.23 28.82
CA GLU A 466 -5.70 21.97 30.27
C GLU A 466 -6.28 23.17 31.03
N SER A 467 -5.85 24.40 30.70
CA SER A 467 -6.33 25.62 31.34
C SER A 467 -7.82 25.87 31.06
N VAL A 468 -8.27 25.74 29.81
CA VAL A 468 -9.67 25.97 29.44
C VAL A 468 -10.60 24.93 30.07
N THR A 469 -10.11 23.72 30.30
CA THR A 469 -10.89 22.61 30.85
C THR A 469 -10.83 22.51 32.38
N ALA A 470 -10.04 23.34 33.05
CA ALA A 470 -9.94 23.37 34.51
C ALA A 470 -11.18 23.97 35.20
N GLY A 471 -11.89 24.88 34.52
CA GLY A 471 -13.09 25.54 35.02
C GLY A 471 -14.38 24.76 34.75
N ARG A 472 -15.43 25.04 35.52
CA ARG A 472 -16.78 24.60 35.18
C ARG A 472 -17.37 25.55 34.13
N ALA A 473 -18.05 24.99 33.14
CA ALA A 473 -18.80 25.74 32.15
C ALA A 473 -20.25 25.25 32.12
N TYR A 474 -21.21 26.14 31.85
CA TYR A 474 -22.61 25.75 31.69
C TYR A 474 -22.86 25.00 30.38
N TYR A 475 -22.01 25.25 29.38
CA TYR A 475 -21.98 24.54 28.11
C TYR A 475 -20.54 24.49 27.60
N TRP A 476 -20.27 23.53 26.74
CA TRP A 476 -18.99 23.38 26.06
C TRP A 476 -19.22 23.46 24.55
N LYS A 477 -18.70 24.51 23.94
CA LYS A 477 -18.61 24.65 22.48
C LYS A 477 -17.25 24.14 22.04
N ILE A 478 -17.20 23.01 21.35
CA ILE A 478 -15.97 22.32 21.00
C ILE A 478 -15.84 22.31 19.48
N THR A 479 -14.75 22.88 18.97
CA THR A 479 -14.38 22.79 17.55
C THR A 479 -13.22 21.83 17.41
N LEU A 480 -13.41 20.77 16.62
CA LEU A 480 -12.39 19.75 16.40
C LEU A 480 -12.31 19.36 14.93
N ALA A 481 -11.15 18.84 14.52
CA ALA A 481 -10.92 18.28 13.20
C ALA A 481 -10.75 16.76 13.26
N ARG A 482 -11.42 16.05 12.34
CA ARG A 482 -11.30 14.59 12.12
C ARG A 482 -11.31 14.32 10.63
N GLY A 483 -10.34 13.55 10.14
CA GLY A 483 -10.26 13.18 8.71
C GLY A 483 -10.26 14.38 7.76
N GLY A 484 -9.63 15.50 8.17
CA GLY A 484 -9.60 16.74 7.40
C GLY A 484 -10.87 17.59 7.45
N GLN A 485 -11.95 17.13 8.09
CA GLN A 485 -13.17 17.89 8.29
C GLN A 485 -13.19 18.57 9.65
N VAL A 486 -13.63 19.83 9.69
CA VAL A 486 -13.80 20.59 10.94
C VAL A 486 -15.28 20.65 11.29
N PHE A 487 -15.60 20.33 12.53
CA PHE A 487 -16.95 20.44 13.06
C PHE A 487 -16.96 21.11 14.42
N THR A 488 -18.09 21.73 14.74
CA THR A 488 -18.33 22.35 16.05
C THR A 488 -19.55 21.70 16.68
N THR A 489 -19.42 21.26 17.92
CA THR A 489 -20.51 20.73 18.73
C THR A 489 -20.70 21.58 19.99
N VAL A 490 -21.93 21.62 20.50
CA VAL A 490 -22.26 22.28 21.76
C VAL A 490 -22.96 21.27 22.65
N ILE A 491 -22.44 21.09 23.86
CA ILE A 491 -23.00 20.17 24.85
C ILE A 491 -23.23 20.89 26.18
N GLY A 492 -24.20 20.40 26.97
CA GLY A 492 -24.39 20.85 28.35
C GLY A 492 -23.19 20.49 29.21
N GLY A 493 -22.87 21.36 30.17
CA GLY A 493 -21.72 21.18 31.07
C GLY A 493 -22.04 20.52 32.40
#